data_AF-A0A832QDP7-F1
#
_entry.id   AF-A0A832QDP7-F1
#
_cell.length_a   1.000
_cell.length_b   1.000
_cell.length_c   1.000
_cell.angle_alpha   90.00
_cell.angle_beta   90.00
_cell.angle_gamma   90.00
#
_symmetry.space_group_name_H-M   'P 1'
#
loop_
_entity.id
_entity.type
_entity.pdbx_description
1 polymer ?
#
loop_
_entity_poly.entity_id
_entity_poly.type
_entity_poly.pdbx_seq_one_letter_code
_entity_poly.pdbx_strand_id
1 'polypeptide(L)'
;MFYKIGNSWDELLKEEFEKDYFKKLEEFIKKEYTTKVVYPKYNEIFNALRYTPYEKIKVVILGQDPYHGIGEAHGLSFSVPEGIKKPPSLINIFKELNSDLGIKIHENGTLISWAKEGVLLLNAILTVRRDEPLSHKDCGWEIFTDEIIKIINKKKEPVVFILWGSFARSKKALITNTHHLILE
;
A
#
# COMPACT_ATOMS: atom_id res chain seq x y z
N MET A 1 -18.08 -7.11 -9.55
CA MET A 1 -17.59 -5.82 -9.02
C MET A 1 -16.07 -5.82 -9.03
N PHE A 2 -15.47 -4.74 -9.53
CA PHE A 2 -14.03 -4.50 -9.62
C PHE A 2 -13.30 -4.50 -8.26
N TYR A 3 -14.05 -4.38 -7.16
CA TYR A 3 -13.52 -3.94 -5.87
C TYR A 3 -13.84 -4.88 -4.70
N LYS A 4 -14.23 -6.14 -4.94
CA LYS A 4 -14.42 -7.08 -3.83
C LYS A 4 -13.05 -7.46 -3.22
N ILE A 5 -12.73 -6.84 -2.10
CA ILE A 5 -11.57 -7.14 -1.25
C ILE A 5 -11.84 -8.45 -0.51
N GLY A 6 -13.09 -8.70 -0.11
CA GLY A 6 -13.52 -9.95 0.52
C GLY A 6 -13.36 -9.96 2.04
N ASN A 7 -13.33 -8.78 2.68
CA ASN A 7 -13.30 -8.63 4.13
C ASN A 7 -13.98 -7.32 4.57
N SER A 8 -13.77 -6.89 5.81
CA SER A 8 -14.36 -5.68 6.41
C SER A 8 -14.16 -4.40 5.60
N TRP A 9 -13.11 -4.32 4.79
CA TRP A 9 -12.87 -3.17 3.91
C TRP A 9 -13.97 -2.96 2.88
N ASP A 10 -14.67 -4.01 2.45
CA ASP A 10 -15.76 -3.91 1.46
C ASP A 10 -16.89 -2.99 1.98
N GLU A 11 -17.22 -3.06 3.27
CA GLU A 11 -18.25 -2.20 3.87
C GLU A 11 -17.70 -0.80 4.16
N LEU A 12 -16.46 -0.72 4.69
CA LEU A 12 -15.83 0.55 5.05
C LEU A 12 -15.58 1.47 3.84
N LEU A 13 -15.32 0.89 2.66
CA LEU A 13 -15.02 1.63 1.43
C LEU A 13 -16.19 1.68 0.45
N LYS A 14 -17.36 1.16 0.83
CA LYS A 14 -18.54 1.07 -0.03
C LYS A 14 -18.94 2.41 -0.62
N GLU A 15 -19.04 3.44 0.22
CA GLU A 15 -19.37 4.80 -0.23
C GLU A 15 -18.25 5.41 -1.08
N GLU A 16 -16.99 5.08 -0.79
CA GLU A 16 -15.83 5.58 -1.52
C GLU A 16 -15.84 5.10 -2.97
N PHE A 17 -16.19 3.83 -3.19
CA PHE A 17 -16.30 3.25 -4.53
C PHE A 17 -17.43 3.86 -5.36
N GLU A 18 -18.42 4.47 -4.74
CA GLU A 18 -19.54 5.10 -5.45
C GLU A 18 -19.27 6.56 -5.86
N LYS A 19 -18.20 7.18 -5.34
CA LYS A 19 -17.84 8.55 -5.67
C LYS A 19 -17.41 8.69 -7.13
N ASP A 20 -17.77 9.83 -7.74
CA ASP A 20 -17.49 10.11 -9.16
C ASP A 20 -16.00 10.02 -9.50
N TYR A 21 -15.12 10.46 -8.61
CA TYR A 21 -13.68 10.39 -8.85
C TYR A 21 -13.21 8.92 -8.93
N PHE A 22 -13.75 8.04 -8.09
CA PHE A 22 -13.37 6.63 -8.06
C PHE A 22 -13.89 5.90 -9.31
N LYS A 23 -15.10 6.21 -9.76
CA LYS A 23 -15.64 5.70 -11.04
C LYS A 23 -14.77 6.10 -12.23
N LYS A 24 -14.33 7.36 -12.28
CA LYS A 24 -13.37 7.84 -13.30
C LYS A 24 -12.02 7.15 -13.20
N LEU A 25 -11.51 6.96 -11.98
CA LEU A 25 -10.29 6.21 -11.71
C LEU A 25 -10.42 4.76 -12.21
N GLU A 26 -11.52 4.08 -11.91
CA GLU A 26 -11.77 2.70 -12.36
C GLU A 26 -11.76 2.60 -13.91
N GLU A 27 -12.43 3.53 -14.59
CA GLU A 27 -12.43 3.58 -16.06
C GLU A 27 -11.04 3.81 -16.63
N PHE A 28 -10.29 4.75 -16.05
CA PHE A 28 -8.89 5.01 -16.41
C PHE A 28 -8.03 3.76 -16.23
N ILE A 29 -8.10 3.11 -15.07
CA ILE A 29 -7.31 1.91 -14.77
C ILE A 29 -7.69 0.75 -15.69
N LYS A 30 -8.98 0.50 -15.95
CA LYS A 30 -9.39 -0.51 -16.93
C LYS A 30 -8.78 -0.26 -18.30
N LYS A 31 -8.77 0.98 -18.78
CA LYS A 31 -8.17 1.35 -20.06
C LYS A 31 -6.65 1.17 -20.05
N GLU A 32 -5.98 1.52 -18.95
CA GLU A 32 -4.54 1.33 -18.81
C GLU A 32 -4.16 -0.15 -18.90
N TYR A 33 -4.86 -1.04 -18.19
CA TYR A 33 -4.58 -2.48 -18.25
C TYR A 33 -4.92 -3.15 -19.59
N THR A 34 -5.80 -2.56 -20.41
CA THR A 34 -6.08 -3.09 -21.77
C THR A 34 -5.12 -2.56 -22.82
N THR A 35 -4.41 -1.46 -22.57
CA THR A 35 -3.59 -0.78 -23.58
C THR A 35 -2.09 -0.71 -23.25
N LYS A 36 -1.71 -0.97 -22.00
CA LYS A 36 -0.34 -0.86 -21.48
C LYS A 36 -0.01 -2.04 -20.58
N VAL A 37 1.29 -2.19 -20.28
CA VAL A 37 1.75 -3.10 -19.21
C VAL A 37 1.72 -2.31 -17.91
N VAL A 38 0.85 -2.71 -17.00
CA VAL A 38 0.62 -2.05 -15.70
C VAL A 38 0.87 -3.05 -14.57
N TYR A 39 1.47 -2.56 -13.49
CA TYR A 39 1.73 -3.30 -12.27
C TYR A 39 0.99 -2.72 -11.07
N PRO A 40 0.65 -3.53 -10.05
CA PRO A 40 0.77 -5.00 -10.00
C PRO A 40 -0.22 -5.68 -10.96
N LYS A 41 -0.40 -7.00 -10.92
CA LYS A 41 -1.51 -7.60 -11.69
C LYS A 41 -2.84 -7.01 -11.23
N TYR A 42 -3.82 -6.94 -12.13
CA TYR A 42 -5.09 -6.28 -11.87
C TYR A 42 -5.82 -6.82 -10.63
N ASN A 43 -5.77 -8.15 -10.42
CA ASN A 43 -6.37 -8.79 -9.26
C ASN A 43 -5.56 -8.60 -7.97
N GLU A 44 -4.35 -8.05 -8.02
CA GLU A 44 -3.45 -7.86 -6.87
C GLU A 44 -3.46 -6.43 -6.33
N ILE A 45 -4.10 -5.47 -7.03
CA ILE A 45 -4.13 -4.03 -6.66
C ILE A 45 -4.46 -3.81 -5.18
N PHE A 46 -5.44 -4.54 -4.64
CA PHE A 46 -5.90 -4.40 -3.25
C PHE A 46 -5.30 -5.43 -2.27
N ASN A 47 -4.19 -6.10 -2.61
CA ASN A 47 -3.61 -7.13 -1.75
C ASN A 47 -3.27 -6.65 -0.34
N ALA A 48 -2.78 -5.43 -0.16
CA ALA A 48 -2.55 -4.84 1.17
C ALA A 48 -3.79 -4.94 2.08
N LEU A 49 -4.96 -4.59 1.53
CA LEU A 49 -6.25 -4.63 2.23
C LEU A 49 -6.76 -6.06 2.41
N ARG A 50 -6.49 -6.96 1.46
CA ARG A 50 -6.87 -8.38 1.58
C ARG A 50 -6.09 -9.09 2.68
N TYR A 51 -4.77 -8.89 2.72
CA TYR A 51 -3.90 -9.52 3.71
C TYR A 51 -4.07 -8.89 5.10
N THR A 52 -4.48 -7.61 5.16
CA THR A 52 -4.62 -6.86 6.41
C THR A 52 -6.04 -6.29 6.56
N PRO A 53 -7.00 -7.09 7.09
CA PRO A 53 -8.33 -6.58 7.46
C PRO A 53 -8.24 -5.44 8.47
N TYR A 54 -9.15 -4.47 8.39
CA TYR A 54 -9.17 -3.24 9.20
C TYR A 54 -8.98 -3.45 10.72
N GLU A 55 -9.56 -4.53 11.23
CA GLU A 55 -9.64 -4.91 12.64
C GLU A 55 -8.29 -5.41 13.14
N LYS A 56 -7.46 -5.96 12.25
CA LYS A 56 -6.15 -6.54 12.56
C LYS A 56 -5.01 -5.54 12.43
N ILE A 57 -5.26 -4.34 11.93
CA ILE A 57 -4.22 -3.33 11.70
C ILE A 57 -3.62 -2.90 13.04
N LYS A 58 -2.29 -3.00 13.10
CA LYS A 58 -1.45 -2.54 14.22
C LYS A 58 -0.45 -1.49 13.74
N VAL A 59 0.07 -1.65 12.53
CA VAL A 59 1.08 -0.79 11.92
C VAL A 59 0.66 -0.46 10.49
N VAL A 60 0.91 0.76 10.04
CA VAL A 60 0.79 1.20 8.65
C VAL A 60 2.14 1.66 8.17
N ILE A 61 2.64 1.09 7.06
CA ILE A 61 3.86 1.53 6.40
C ILE A 61 3.47 2.08 5.02
N LEU A 62 3.71 3.38 4.82
CA LEU A 62 3.35 4.07 3.59
C LEU A 62 4.49 4.06 2.58
N GLY A 63 4.23 3.50 1.40
CA GLY A 63 5.05 3.67 0.21
C GLY A 63 4.46 4.70 -0.75
N GLN A 64 5.18 4.99 -1.83
CA GLN A 64 4.80 5.99 -2.82
C GLN A 64 3.92 5.38 -3.92
N ASP A 65 4.52 4.61 -4.81
CA ASP A 65 3.88 3.84 -5.87
C ASP A 65 4.47 2.41 -5.93
N PRO A 66 3.87 1.46 -6.67
CA PRO A 66 4.41 0.12 -6.79
C PRO A 66 5.75 0.12 -7.54
N TYR A 67 6.54 -0.94 -7.34
CA TYR A 67 7.69 -1.18 -8.21
C TYR A 67 7.23 -1.33 -9.68
N HIS A 68 8.00 -0.76 -10.60
CA HIS A 68 7.65 -0.67 -12.01
C HIS A 68 8.37 -1.71 -12.90
N GLY A 69 9.21 -2.57 -12.32
CA GLY A 69 9.87 -3.66 -13.03
C GLY A 69 9.02 -4.93 -13.13
N ILE A 70 9.40 -5.80 -14.07
CA ILE A 70 8.65 -7.01 -14.39
C ILE A 70 8.60 -7.96 -13.19
N GLY A 71 7.38 -8.20 -12.68
CA GLY A 71 7.12 -9.15 -11.61
C GLY A 71 7.48 -8.66 -10.20
N GLU A 72 7.90 -7.39 -10.05
CA GLU A 72 8.31 -6.85 -8.76
C GLU A 72 7.12 -6.50 -7.85
N ALA A 73 6.11 -5.82 -8.38
CA ALA A 73 4.95 -5.41 -7.59
C ALA A 73 3.87 -6.49 -7.55
N HIS A 74 3.33 -6.72 -6.35
CA HIS A 74 2.22 -7.65 -6.07
C HIS A 74 1.19 -7.06 -5.09
N GLY A 75 1.08 -5.73 -5.06
CA GLY A 75 0.06 -5.00 -4.29
C GLY A 75 0.36 -4.80 -2.80
N LEU A 76 1.65 -4.84 -2.43
CA LEU A 76 2.17 -4.52 -1.09
C LEU A 76 3.32 -3.52 -1.24
N SER A 77 3.33 -2.44 -0.46
CA SER A 77 4.45 -1.49 -0.44
C SER A 77 5.75 -2.19 -0.02
N PHE A 78 6.87 -1.79 -0.65
CA PHE A 78 8.24 -2.31 -0.44
C PHE A 78 8.49 -3.80 -0.73
N SER A 79 7.45 -4.63 -0.81
CA SER A 79 7.56 -6.07 -0.96
C SER A 79 7.67 -6.52 -2.41
N VAL A 80 8.46 -7.59 -2.64
CA VAL A 80 8.50 -8.31 -3.92
C VAL A 80 8.14 -9.80 -3.73
N PRO A 81 7.60 -10.49 -4.74
CA PRO A 81 7.37 -11.94 -4.69
C PRO A 81 8.64 -12.76 -4.42
N GLU A 82 8.46 -14.01 -3.99
CA GLU A 82 9.57 -14.95 -3.84
C GLU A 82 10.29 -15.18 -5.18
N GLY A 83 11.61 -15.32 -5.13
CA GLY A 83 12.46 -15.46 -6.31
C GLY A 83 12.77 -14.16 -7.07
N ILE A 84 12.10 -13.05 -6.73
CA ILE A 84 12.41 -11.73 -7.30
C ILE A 84 13.54 -11.05 -6.52
N LYS A 85 14.48 -10.45 -7.27
CA LYS A 85 15.60 -9.72 -6.68
C LYS A 85 15.06 -8.55 -5.84
N LYS A 86 15.58 -8.40 -4.63
CA LYS A 86 15.20 -7.31 -3.73
C LYS A 86 15.62 -5.94 -4.32
N PRO A 87 14.70 -4.98 -4.39
CA PRO A 87 15.05 -3.61 -4.74
C PRO A 87 15.90 -2.94 -3.64
N PRO A 88 16.67 -1.88 -3.97
CA PRO A 88 17.56 -1.22 -3.01
C PRO A 88 16.86 -0.77 -1.72
N SER A 89 15.64 -0.24 -1.82
CA SER A 89 14.86 0.21 -0.66
C SER A 89 14.58 -0.93 0.31
N LEU A 90 14.19 -2.11 -0.20
CA LEU A 90 13.94 -3.29 0.64
C LEU A 90 15.23 -3.84 1.26
N ILE A 91 16.35 -3.80 0.54
CA ILE A 91 17.65 -4.17 1.09
C ILE A 91 18.00 -3.27 2.29
N ASN A 92 17.75 -1.97 2.17
CA ASN A 92 18.00 -1.02 3.26
C ASN A 92 17.08 -1.29 4.46
N ILE A 93 15.80 -1.60 4.24
CA ILE A 93 14.87 -2.00 5.30
C ILE A 93 15.41 -3.23 6.05
N PHE A 94 15.90 -4.26 5.34
CA PHE A 94 16.44 -5.44 6.01
C PHE A 94 17.78 -5.20 6.72
N LYS A 95 18.63 -4.30 6.20
CA LYS A 95 19.84 -3.89 6.91
C LYS A 95 19.49 -3.19 8.22
N GLU A 96 18.50 -2.29 8.20
CA GLU A 96 18.06 -1.59 9.40
C GLU A 96 17.46 -2.57 10.41
N LEU A 97 16.59 -3.49 9.99
CA LEU A 97 16.06 -4.53 10.87
C LEU A 97 17.15 -5.41 11.52
N ASN A 98 18.23 -5.68 10.78
CA ASN A 98 19.36 -6.39 11.33
C ASN A 98 20.14 -5.55 12.34
N SER A 99 20.38 -4.27 12.04
CA SER A 99 21.11 -3.36 12.91
C SER A 99 20.36 -3.06 14.21
N ASP A 100 19.03 -2.86 14.12
CA ASP A 100 18.17 -2.49 15.24
C ASP A 100 17.82 -3.69 16.12
N LEU A 101 17.40 -4.82 15.50
CA LEU A 101 16.81 -5.95 16.21
C LEU A 101 17.65 -7.24 16.14
N GLY A 102 18.78 -7.23 15.44
CA GLY A 102 19.58 -8.44 15.21
C GLY A 102 18.92 -9.48 14.30
N ILE A 103 17.80 -9.13 13.65
CA ILE A 103 17.05 -10.05 12.78
C ILE A 103 17.89 -10.36 11.54
N LYS A 104 18.09 -11.63 11.23
CA LYS A 104 18.87 -12.05 10.05
C LYS A 104 18.16 -11.62 8.76
N ILE A 105 18.92 -11.12 7.81
CA ILE A 105 18.41 -10.74 6.48
C ILE A 105 17.90 -12.00 5.77
N HIS A 106 16.61 -12.02 5.43
CA HIS A 106 16.01 -13.12 4.70
C HIS A 106 16.42 -13.12 3.23
N GLU A 107 16.51 -14.32 2.62
CA GLU A 107 16.80 -14.46 1.19
C GLU A 107 15.62 -14.06 0.30
N ASN A 108 14.38 -14.22 0.77
CA ASN A 108 13.19 -13.75 0.04
C ASN A 108 12.90 -12.25 0.33
N GLY A 109 12.20 -11.60 -0.60
CA GLY A 109 11.79 -10.19 -0.49
C GLY A 109 10.31 -9.99 -0.19
N THR A 110 9.60 -11.07 0.13
CA THR A 110 8.16 -11.01 0.42
C THR A 110 7.91 -10.56 1.85
N LEU A 111 6.97 -9.63 2.04
CA LEU A 111 6.55 -9.10 3.33
C LEU A 111 5.11 -9.55 3.67
N ILE A 112 4.61 -10.61 3.01
CA ILE A 112 3.28 -11.16 3.27
C ILE A 112 3.13 -11.60 4.73
N SER A 113 4.19 -12.10 5.37
CA SER A 113 4.18 -12.46 6.80
C SER A 113 3.83 -11.27 7.68
N TRP A 114 4.42 -10.11 7.43
CA TRP A 114 4.12 -8.88 8.16
C TRP A 114 2.66 -8.44 7.95
N ALA A 115 2.18 -8.51 6.71
CA ALA A 115 0.79 -8.16 6.39
C ALA A 115 -0.21 -9.03 7.16
N LYS A 116 0.04 -10.35 7.21
CA LYS A 116 -0.79 -11.30 7.97
C LYS A 116 -0.78 -11.05 9.49
N GLU A 117 0.27 -10.41 10.00
CA GLU A 117 0.41 -10.07 11.43
C GLU A 117 -0.12 -8.69 11.81
N GLY A 118 -0.64 -7.92 10.84
CA GLY A 118 -1.29 -6.63 11.08
C GLY A 118 -0.51 -5.40 10.57
N VAL A 119 0.52 -5.60 9.74
CA VAL A 119 1.26 -4.50 9.09
C VAL A 119 0.63 -4.18 7.74
N LEU A 120 -0.15 -3.10 7.66
CA LEU A 120 -0.71 -2.62 6.40
C LEU A 120 0.38 -1.97 5.55
N LEU A 121 0.79 -2.67 4.49
CA LEU A 121 1.80 -2.23 3.51
C LEU A 121 1.14 -1.49 2.34
N LEU A 122 0.78 -0.23 2.55
CA LEU A 122 -0.01 0.58 1.62
C LEU A 122 0.88 1.53 0.81
N ASN A 123 0.74 1.55 -0.51
CA ASN A 123 1.25 2.66 -1.33
C ASN A 123 0.16 3.74 -1.47
N ALA A 124 0.53 5.00 -1.66
CA ALA A 124 -0.48 6.04 -1.97
C ALA A 124 -1.00 5.97 -3.40
N ILE A 125 -0.16 5.53 -4.33
CA ILE A 125 -0.54 5.19 -5.70
C ILE A 125 -0.54 3.66 -5.80
N LEU A 126 -1.64 3.05 -6.27
CA LEU A 126 -1.78 1.59 -6.23
C LEU A 126 -1.40 0.88 -7.54
N THR A 127 -1.17 1.62 -8.62
CA THR A 127 -0.77 1.06 -9.91
C THR A 127 0.28 1.93 -10.60
N VAL A 128 1.09 1.33 -11.47
CA VAL A 128 2.13 2.02 -12.24
C VAL A 128 2.34 1.34 -13.59
N ARG A 129 2.72 2.09 -14.61
CA ARG A 129 3.14 1.51 -15.90
C ARG A 129 4.54 0.94 -15.77
N ARG A 130 4.82 -0.10 -16.57
CA ARG A 130 6.16 -0.68 -16.64
C ARG A 130 7.20 0.40 -16.99
N ASP A 131 8.26 0.46 -16.20
CA ASP A 131 9.41 1.35 -16.36
C ASP A 131 9.09 2.87 -16.37
N GLU A 132 7.91 3.26 -15.90
CA GLU A 132 7.48 4.66 -15.80
C GLU A 132 7.04 4.97 -14.35
N PRO A 133 7.99 5.21 -13.42
CA PRO A 133 7.64 5.54 -12.04
C PRO A 133 6.69 6.74 -11.97
N LEU A 134 5.69 6.67 -11.09
CA LEU A 134 4.66 7.70 -10.90
C LEU A 134 3.79 7.98 -12.13
N SER A 135 3.74 7.08 -13.11
CA SER A 135 2.91 7.27 -14.31
C SER A 135 1.41 7.45 -14.02
N HIS A 136 0.94 6.96 -12.87
CA HIS A 136 -0.46 7.06 -12.42
C HIS A 136 -0.62 7.98 -11.20
N LYS A 137 0.30 8.92 -11.01
CA LYS A 137 0.06 10.02 -10.08
C LYS A 137 -1.13 10.87 -10.52
N ASP A 138 -1.80 11.50 -9.57
CA ASP A 138 -2.88 12.46 -9.79
C ASP A 138 -4.10 11.90 -10.55
N CYS A 139 -4.22 10.57 -10.70
CA CYS A 139 -5.35 9.93 -11.38
C CYS A 139 -6.53 9.61 -10.44
N GLY A 140 -6.33 9.76 -9.12
CA GLY A 140 -7.34 9.55 -8.09
C GLY A 140 -6.93 8.55 -7.00
N TRP A 141 -5.82 7.83 -7.16
CA TRP A 141 -5.36 6.89 -6.13
C TRP A 141 -5.03 7.56 -4.80
N GLU A 142 -4.45 8.75 -4.84
CA GLU A 142 -4.09 9.51 -3.64
C GLU A 142 -5.33 9.90 -2.84
N ILE A 143 -6.42 10.24 -3.53
CA ILE A 143 -7.71 10.54 -2.88
C ILE A 143 -8.23 9.29 -2.17
N PHE A 144 -8.18 8.15 -2.87
CA PHE A 144 -8.66 6.87 -2.34
C PHE A 144 -7.84 6.39 -1.15
N THR A 145 -6.51 6.45 -1.23
CA THR A 145 -5.63 6.01 -0.15
C THR A 145 -5.62 6.99 1.02
N ASP A 146 -5.87 8.28 0.78
CA ASP A 146 -6.13 9.24 1.85
C ASP A 146 -7.40 8.90 2.63
N GLU A 147 -8.45 8.40 1.96
CA GLU A 147 -9.65 7.92 2.68
C GLU A 147 -9.35 6.68 3.53
N ILE A 148 -8.53 5.74 3.03
CA ILE A 148 -8.07 4.59 3.84
C ILE A 148 -7.37 5.08 5.11
N ILE A 149 -6.46 6.05 5.00
CA ILE A 149 -5.75 6.63 6.16
C ILE A 149 -6.74 7.31 7.11
N LYS A 150 -7.72 8.06 6.61
CA LYS A 150 -8.75 8.70 7.45
C LYS A 150 -9.65 7.69 8.16
N ILE A 151 -10.00 6.58 7.52
CA ILE A 151 -10.74 5.48 8.14
C ILE A 151 -9.92 4.88 9.28
N ILE A 152 -8.64 4.59 9.06
CA ILE A 152 -7.74 4.06 10.10
C ILE A 152 -7.56 5.09 11.23
N ASN A 153 -7.44 6.38 10.92
CA ASN A 153 -7.31 7.45 11.91
C ASN A 153 -8.53 7.53 12.87
N LYS A 154 -9.70 7.08 12.44
CA LYS A 154 -10.92 7.02 13.29
C LYS A 154 -10.92 5.82 14.24
N LYS A 155 -9.96 4.88 14.11
CA LYS A 155 -9.88 3.67 14.92
C LYS A 155 -9.60 4.03 16.38
N LYS A 156 -10.28 3.33 17.31
CA LYS A 156 -10.10 3.55 18.75
C LYS A 156 -8.83 2.89 19.27
N GLU A 157 -8.49 1.72 18.74
CA GLU A 157 -7.25 1.03 19.08
C GLU A 157 -6.05 1.81 18.51
N PRO A 158 -4.93 1.91 19.26
CA PRO A 158 -3.71 2.54 18.78
C PRO A 158 -3.17 1.85 17.52
N VAL A 159 -2.72 2.67 16.56
CA VAL A 159 -2.04 2.23 15.33
C VAL A 159 -0.74 3.01 15.21
N VAL A 160 0.34 2.33 14.83
CA VAL A 160 1.63 2.97 14.53
C VAL A 160 1.71 3.28 13.05
N PHE A 161 1.99 4.53 12.69
CA PHE A 161 2.24 4.95 11.32
C PHE A 161 3.72 5.20 11.12
N ILE A 162 4.32 4.48 10.17
CA ILE A 162 5.72 4.64 9.77
C ILE A 162 5.75 5.43 8.45
N LEU A 163 6.28 6.65 8.52
CA LEU A 163 6.26 7.65 7.46
C LEU A 163 7.65 7.89 6.88
N TRP A 164 8.16 6.96 6.09
CA TRP A 164 9.50 7.10 5.49
C TRP A 164 9.49 8.04 4.28
N GLY A 165 10.21 9.16 4.41
CA GLY A 165 10.43 10.13 3.34
C GLY A 165 9.38 11.23 3.26
N SER A 166 9.66 12.27 2.48
CA SER A 166 8.82 13.49 2.39
C SER A 166 7.39 13.20 1.96
N PHE A 167 7.20 12.28 1.02
CA PHE A 167 5.88 11.92 0.50
C PHE A 167 5.01 11.27 1.58
N ALA A 168 5.51 10.27 2.31
CA ALA A 168 4.77 9.65 3.40
C ALA A 168 4.50 10.67 4.54
N ARG A 169 5.48 11.50 4.88
CA ARG A 169 5.32 12.55 5.91
C ARG A 169 4.26 13.58 5.55
N SER A 170 4.00 13.84 4.26
CA SER A 170 2.90 14.73 3.84
C SER A 170 1.53 14.23 4.32
N LYS A 171 1.37 12.92 4.53
CA LYS A 171 0.12 12.31 5.01
C LYS A 171 -0.09 12.45 6.52
N LYS A 172 0.89 12.96 7.27
CA LYS A 172 0.79 13.25 8.71
C LYS A 172 -0.43 14.12 9.05
N ALA A 173 -0.78 15.06 8.18
CA ALA A 173 -1.94 15.95 8.38
C ALA A 173 -3.28 15.20 8.47
N LEU A 174 -3.36 13.96 7.97
CA LEU A 174 -4.54 13.10 8.04
C LEU A 174 -4.63 12.30 9.35
N ILE A 175 -3.52 12.19 10.08
CA ILE A 175 -3.39 11.38 11.30
C ILE A 175 -3.54 12.33 12.49
N THR A 176 -4.78 12.63 12.86
CA THR A 176 -5.12 13.60 13.91
C THR A 176 -5.44 12.96 15.26
N ASN A 177 -5.66 11.64 15.29
CA ASN A 177 -5.99 10.92 16.51
C ASN A 177 -4.73 10.72 17.37
N THR A 178 -4.76 11.30 18.57
CA THR A 178 -3.63 11.32 19.50
C THR A 178 -3.31 9.96 20.12
N HIS A 179 -4.18 8.96 19.96
CA HIS A 179 -3.90 7.58 20.37
C HIS A 179 -2.96 6.86 19.40
N HIS A 180 -2.77 7.39 18.19
CA HIS A 180 -1.87 6.82 17.20
C HIS A 180 -0.44 7.33 17.42
N LEU A 181 0.53 6.47 17.11
CA LEU A 181 1.95 6.81 17.14
C LEU A 181 2.43 7.07 15.72
N ILE A 182 3.24 8.11 15.53
CA ILE A 182 3.87 8.44 14.25
C ILE A 182 5.39 8.33 14.40
N LEU A 183 6.03 7.59 13.50
CA LEU A 183 7.49 7.45 13.38
C LEU A 183 7.90 7.98 11.99
N GLU A 184 8.82 8.96 11.93
CA GLU A 184 9.17 9.69 10.68
C GLU A 184 10.64 10.11 10.56
#